data_AF-A0A520A2H1-F1
#
_entry.id   AF-A0A520A2H1-F1
#
_cell.length_a   1.000
_cell.length_b   1.000
_cell.length_c   1.000
_cell.angle_alpha   90.00
_cell.angle_beta   90.00
_cell.angle_gamma   90.00
#
_symmetry.space_group_name_H-M   'P 1'
#
loop_
_entity.id
_entity.type
_entity.pdbx_description
1 polymer ?
#
loop_
_entity_poly.entity_id
_entity_poly.type
_entity_poly.pdbx_seq_one_letter_code
_entity_poly.pdbx_strand_id
1 'polypeptide(L)'
;KARIFQITGLSANGTTDVSLLHSNSGSYSPGNSVSTWGGNSAPSTEIFQPGAELLSATSITYFIATGTSGRRSLFQNINGVNSELLEGVEDMSITYGEDTASPDPDYVPDVYRSAADVVNWSRIDAVRVEFLVASIEDRVLSDRQVYTFRSSTPTTATDYRLRQVFSTTVGIRSRLF
;
A
#
# COMPACT_ATOMS: atom_id res chain seq x y z
N LYS A 1 -4.13 -2.27 -24.14
CA LYS A 1 -2.72 -1.80 -24.03
C LYS A 1 -2.67 -0.72 -22.96
N ALA A 2 -1.65 -0.73 -22.11
CA ALA A 2 -1.50 0.25 -21.04
C ALA A 2 -0.02 0.60 -20.87
N ARG A 3 0.25 1.86 -20.53
CA ARG A 3 1.58 2.32 -20.13
C ARG A 3 1.44 3.13 -18.87
N ILE A 4 2.38 2.95 -17.96
CA ILE A 4 2.53 3.77 -16.76
C ILE A 4 3.72 4.69 -17.03
N PHE A 5 3.49 5.99 -16.90
CA PHE A 5 4.49 7.01 -17.16
C PHE A 5 4.17 8.26 -16.34
N GLN A 6 5.19 9.07 -16.07
CA GLN A 6 5.06 10.37 -15.46
C GLN A 6 4.96 11.44 -16.55
N ILE A 7 3.90 12.25 -16.51
CA ILE A 7 3.80 13.44 -17.36
C ILE A 7 4.79 14.49 -16.82
N THR A 8 5.75 14.87 -17.64
CA THR A 8 6.78 15.87 -17.31
C THR A 8 6.41 17.28 -17.78
N GLY A 9 5.37 17.41 -18.58
CA GLY A 9 4.83 18.68 -19.05
C GLY A 9 3.69 18.50 -20.04
N LEU A 10 3.00 19.60 -20.31
CA LEU A 10 1.93 19.67 -21.31
C LEU A 10 2.34 20.69 -22.37
N SER A 11 2.12 20.36 -23.64
CA SER A 11 2.36 21.29 -24.75
C SER A 11 1.16 21.30 -25.68
N ALA A 12 0.58 22.47 -25.91
CA ALA A 12 -0.49 22.63 -26.89
C ALA A 12 0.09 22.45 -28.30
N ASN A 13 -0.54 21.61 -29.11
CA ASN A 13 -0.17 21.38 -30.50
C ASN A 13 -1.35 21.79 -31.38
N GLY A 14 -1.47 23.10 -31.64
CA GLY A 14 -2.64 23.68 -32.30
C GLY A 14 -3.80 23.95 -31.33
N THR A 15 -5.04 23.91 -31.83
CA THR A 15 -6.23 24.37 -31.09
C THR A 15 -6.91 23.26 -30.29
N THR A 16 -6.81 22.00 -30.74
CA THR A 16 -7.56 20.87 -30.16
C THR A 16 -6.66 19.82 -29.51
N ASP A 17 -5.36 19.84 -29.77
CA ASP A 17 -4.48 18.75 -29.40
C ASP A 17 -3.52 19.19 -28.30
N VAL A 18 -3.34 18.31 -27.31
CA VAL A 18 -2.37 18.49 -26.22
C VAL A 18 -1.41 17.32 -26.23
N SER A 19 -0.12 17.63 -26.33
CA SER A 19 0.96 16.67 -26.20
C SER A 19 1.30 16.48 -24.72
N LEU A 20 1.27 15.23 -24.27
CA LEU A 20 1.73 14.82 -22.95
C LEU A 20 3.23 14.52 -23.04
N LEU A 21 4.06 15.41 -22.50
CA LEU A 21 5.50 15.20 -22.50
C LEU A 21 5.85 14.18 -21.41
N HIS A 22 6.76 13.24 -21.71
CA HIS A 22 7.19 12.19 -20.78
C HIS A 22 8.71 11.95 -20.87
N SER A 23 9.48 13.00 -20.59
CA SER A 23 10.95 12.99 -20.69
C SER A 23 11.59 11.95 -19.74
N ASN A 24 12.73 11.38 -20.15
CA ASN A 24 13.59 10.52 -19.32
C ASN A 24 14.85 11.24 -18.82
N SER A 25 14.79 12.57 -18.66
CA SER A 25 15.96 13.41 -18.31
C SER A 25 16.58 13.16 -16.93
N GLY A 26 16.03 12.25 -16.12
CA GLY A 26 16.49 11.99 -14.74
C GLY A 26 16.15 13.10 -13.74
N SER A 27 15.47 14.17 -14.18
CA SER A 27 15.10 15.33 -13.33
C SER A 27 13.83 15.09 -12.51
N TYR A 28 13.13 13.99 -12.75
CA TYR A 28 11.88 13.64 -12.08
C TYR A 28 12.08 12.31 -11.33
N SER A 29 11.52 12.20 -10.12
CA SER A 29 11.51 10.97 -9.33
C SER A 29 10.04 10.55 -9.09
N PRO A 30 9.63 9.32 -9.42
CA PRO A 30 10.45 8.20 -9.92
C PRO A 30 10.91 8.34 -11.39
N GLY A 31 10.34 9.28 -12.17
CA GLY A 31 10.76 9.55 -13.55
C GLY A 31 10.28 8.54 -14.58
N ASN A 32 10.65 8.77 -15.85
CA ASN A 32 10.39 7.84 -16.95
C ASN A 32 11.66 7.11 -17.35
N SER A 33 11.55 5.82 -17.67
CA SER A 33 12.67 5.02 -18.20
C SER A 33 12.98 5.33 -19.67
N VAL A 34 11.95 5.69 -20.45
CA VAL A 34 12.04 5.98 -21.89
C VAL A 34 11.39 7.32 -22.22
N SER A 35 12.00 8.07 -23.13
CA SER A 35 11.53 9.39 -23.58
C SER A 35 10.69 9.36 -24.87
N THR A 36 10.57 8.21 -25.52
CA THR A 36 9.75 8.01 -26.72
C THR A 36 9.20 6.59 -26.75
N TRP A 37 8.01 6.44 -27.31
CA TRP A 37 7.36 5.15 -27.57
C TRP A 37 7.40 4.77 -29.06
N GLY A 38 8.27 5.42 -29.83
CA GLY A 38 8.44 5.22 -31.28
C GLY A 38 7.59 6.15 -32.16
N GLY A 39 6.62 6.87 -31.59
CA GLY A 39 5.80 7.85 -32.30
C GLY A 39 5.12 7.27 -33.55
N ASN A 40 5.18 8.01 -34.67
CA ASN A 40 4.57 7.59 -35.94
C ASN A 40 5.32 6.43 -36.63
N SER A 41 6.55 6.14 -36.19
CA SER A 41 7.37 5.02 -36.67
C SER A 41 7.29 3.81 -35.75
N ALA A 42 6.51 3.89 -34.65
CA ALA A 42 6.30 2.77 -33.77
C ALA A 42 5.50 1.67 -34.48
N PRO A 43 5.72 0.39 -34.15
CA PRO A 43 4.79 -0.66 -34.55
C PRO A 43 3.36 -0.27 -34.18
N SER A 44 2.38 -0.62 -35.01
CA SER A 44 0.97 -0.30 -34.77
C SER A 44 0.45 -0.83 -33.41
N THR A 45 1.12 -1.84 -32.85
CA THR A 45 0.87 -2.37 -31.51
C THR A 45 1.16 -1.37 -30.39
N GLU A 46 2.09 -0.43 -30.59
CA GLU A 46 2.55 0.54 -29.60
C GLU A 46 1.85 1.92 -29.70
N ILE A 47 1.11 2.18 -30.79
CA ILE A 47 0.39 3.44 -31.03
C ILE A 47 -1.00 3.40 -30.40
N PHE A 48 -1.29 4.28 -29.45
CA PHE A 48 -2.64 4.44 -28.89
C PHE A 48 -3.59 5.02 -29.95
N GLN A 49 -4.74 4.36 -30.13
CA GLN A 49 -5.73 4.72 -31.16
C GLN A 49 -6.76 5.70 -30.58
N PRO A 50 -7.56 6.37 -31.44
CA PRO A 50 -8.71 7.14 -30.97
C PRO A 50 -9.58 6.32 -30.00
N GLY A 51 -9.97 6.93 -28.89
CA GLY A 51 -10.67 6.25 -27.78
C GLY A 51 -9.75 5.71 -26.68
N ALA A 52 -8.44 5.92 -26.77
CA ALA A 52 -7.54 5.67 -25.64
C ALA A 52 -7.84 6.63 -24.47
N GLU A 53 -7.72 6.12 -23.25
CA GLU A 53 -7.99 6.87 -22.03
C GLU A 53 -6.71 7.15 -21.26
N LEU A 54 -6.69 8.30 -20.58
CA LEU A 54 -5.65 8.68 -19.64
C LEU A 54 -6.20 8.60 -18.23
N LEU A 55 -5.54 7.81 -17.39
CA LEU A 55 -5.90 7.63 -15.98
C LEU A 55 -4.75 8.17 -15.12
N SER A 56 -5.10 8.92 -14.08
CA SER A 56 -4.10 9.36 -13.09
C SER A 56 -3.85 8.24 -12.08
N ALA A 57 -2.59 7.94 -11.84
CA ALA A 57 -2.19 7.01 -10.80
C ALA A 57 -2.12 7.73 -9.45
N THR A 58 -2.76 7.18 -8.44
CA THR A 58 -2.67 7.65 -7.06
C THR A 58 -1.90 6.64 -6.24
N SER A 59 -0.84 7.07 -5.57
CA SER A 59 -0.13 6.27 -4.57
C SER A 59 -0.65 6.65 -3.19
N ILE A 60 -1.07 5.64 -2.43
CA ILE A 60 -1.49 5.79 -1.03
C ILE A 60 -0.61 4.89 -0.18
N THR A 61 0.14 5.47 0.75
CA THR A 61 0.98 4.73 1.69
C THR A 61 0.51 4.97 3.11
N TYR A 62 0.24 3.90 3.86
CA TYR A 62 -0.08 3.98 5.29
C TYR A 62 1.16 3.62 6.11
N PHE A 63 1.44 4.40 7.15
CA PHE A 63 2.62 4.18 7.99
C PHE A 63 2.39 4.70 9.40
N ILE A 64 3.19 4.20 10.35
CA ILE A 64 3.17 4.69 11.73
C ILE A 64 4.32 5.68 11.91
N ALA A 65 4.00 6.85 12.43
CA ALA A 65 4.98 7.88 12.78
C ALA A 65 4.57 8.60 14.06
N THR A 66 5.43 9.48 14.57
CA THR A 66 5.09 10.34 15.70
C THR A 66 4.14 11.45 15.26
N GLY A 67 2.95 11.45 15.86
CA GLY A 67 1.89 12.44 15.70
C GLY A 67 2.15 13.78 16.37
N THR A 68 1.21 14.69 16.17
CA THR A 68 1.24 16.05 16.74
C THR A 68 1.24 16.06 18.29
N SER A 69 0.66 15.04 18.92
CA SER A 69 0.67 14.85 20.38
C SER A 69 2.00 14.32 20.92
N GLY A 70 2.98 14.03 20.05
CA GLY A 70 4.23 13.36 20.42
C GLY A 70 4.10 11.85 20.61
N ARG A 71 2.92 11.27 20.35
CA ARG A 71 2.66 9.82 20.42
C ARG A 71 2.68 9.17 19.05
N ARG A 72 2.73 7.84 18.99
CA ARG A 72 2.62 7.10 17.72
C ARG A 72 1.19 7.20 17.19
N SER A 73 1.08 7.45 15.89
CA SER A 73 -0.17 7.65 15.17
C SER A 73 -0.10 6.99 13.80
N LEU A 74 -1.27 6.66 13.24
CA LEU A 74 -1.40 6.22 11.86
C LEU A 74 -1.43 7.44 10.94
N PHE A 75 -0.55 7.42 9.95
CA PHE A 75 -0.48 8.41 8.89
C PHE A 75 -0.83 7.81 7.55
N GLN A 76 -1.31 8.68 6.66
CA GLN A 76 -1.52 8.40 5.25
C GLN A 76 -0.70 9.39 4.43
N ASN A 77 0.07 8.87 3.47
CA ASN A 77 0.69 9.65 2.41
C ASN A 77 -0.14 9.45 1.14
N ILE A 78 -0.69 10.54 0.58
CA ILE A 78 -1.30 10.53 -0.74
C ILE A 78 -0.41 11.37 -1.65
N ASN A 79 0.22 10.73 -2.64
CA ASN A 79 1.07 11.39 -3.62
C ASN A 79 2.11 12.37 -3.01
N GLY A 80 2.76 11.97 -1.91
CA GLY A 80 3.77 12.79 -1.24
C GLY A 80 3.25 13.69 -0.11
N VAL A 81 1.93 13.83 0.04
CA VAL A 81 1.32 14.62 1.11
C VAL A 81 0.97 13.73 2.30
N ASN A 82 1.61 13.97 3.45
CA ASN A 82 1.36 13.26 4.69
C ASN A 82 0.18 13.88 5.47
N SER A 83 -0.69 13.03 6.01
CA SER A 83 -1.79 13.41 6.91
C SER A 83 -1.88 12.43 8.08
N GLU A 84 -2.04 12.94 9.30
CA GLU A 84 -2.31 12.13 10.49
C GLU A 84 -3.79 11.71 10.47
N LEU A 85 -4.06 10.40 10.47
CA LEU A 85 -5.42 9.86 10.39
C LEU A 85 -6.00 9.51 11.77
N LEU A 86 -5.18 8.87 12.61
CA LEU A 86 -5.64 8.36 13.89
C LEU A 86 -4.49 8.36 14.89
N GLU A 87 -4.67 9.12 15.96
CA GLU A 87 -3.77 9.11 17.11
C GLU A 87 -3.88 7.80 17.90
N GLY A 88 -2.79 7.37 18.51
CA GLY A 88 -2.79 6.23 19.43
C GLY A 88 -2.64 4.88 18.74
N VAL A 89 -2.45 4.86 17.41
CA VAL A 89 -2.02 3.65 16.69
C VAL A 89 -0.55 3.43 16.98
N GLU A 90 -0.29 2.58 17.98
CA GLU A 90 1.05 2.31 18.47
C GLU A 90 1.81 1.40 17.54
N ASP A 91 1.16 0.51 16.79
CA ASP A 91 1.86 -0.39 15.89
C ASP A 91 0.96 -0.99 14.79
N MET A 92 1.58 -1.44 13.70
CA MET A 92 0.91 -2.06 12.55
C MET A 92 1.64 -3.34 12.12
N SER A 93 0.89 -4.37 11.78
CA SER A 93 1.42 -5.63 11.25
C SER A 93 0.67 -6.03 10.00
N ILE A 94 1.40 -6.51 9.00
CA ILE A 94 0.84 -7.02 7.76
C ILE A 94 1.38 -8.43 7.56
N THR A 95 0.48 -9.38 7.38
CA THR A 95 0.81 -10.78 7.08
C THR A 95 0.04 -11.23 5.84
N TYR A 96 0.61 -12.18 5.11
CA TYR A 96 0.13 -12.66 3.83
C TYR A 96 -0.39 -14.08 4.01
N GLY A 97 -1.64 -14.29 3.63
CA GLY A 97 -2.30 -15.58 3.63
C GLY A 97 -1.84 -16.38 2.41
N GLU A 98 -1.05 -17.42 2.66
CA GLU A 98 -0.52 -18.35 1.66
C GLU A 98 -1.36 -19.62 1.63
N ASP A 99 -1.82 -20.00 0.44
CA ASP A 99 -2.43 -21.29 0.16
C ASP A 99 -1.32 -22.34 -0.03
N THR A 100 -1.33 -23.34 0.85
CA THR A 100 -0.35 -24.43 0.88
C THR A 100 -0.96 -25.76 0.48
N ALA A 101 -2.19 -25.76 -0.03
CA ALA A 101 -2.87 -26.94 -0.51
C ALA A 101 -2.09 -27.62 -1.65
N SER A 102 -2.26 -28.93 -1.72
CA SER A 102 -1.55 -29.83 -2.62
C SER A 102 -2.51 -30.92 -3.10
N PRO A 103 -2.50 -31.31 -4.39
CA PRO A 103 -1.52 -30.90 -5.42
C PRO A 103 -1.74 -29.47 -5.95
N ASP A 104 -2.98 -28.97 -5.92
CA ASP A 104 -3.38 -27.68 -6.47
C ASP A 104 -3.94 -26.77 -5.36
N PRO A 105 -3.77 -25.43 -5.50
CA PRO A 105 -4.37 -24.47 -4.57
C PRO A 105 -5.92 -24.52 -4.63
N ASP A 106 -6.57 -24.35 -3.48
CA ASP A 106 -8.02 -24.22 -3.36
C ASP A 106 -8.47 -22.77 -3.12
N TYR A 107 -7.53 -21.82 -3.18
CA TYR A 107 -7.69 -20.39 -2.99
C TYR A 107 -8.12 -20.00 -1.57
N VAL A 108 -7.86 -20.87 -0.60
CA VAL A 108 -8.08 -20.61 0.82
C VAL A 108 -6.73 -20.56 1.53
N PRO A 109 -6.39 -19.43 2.18
CA PRO A 109 -5.14 -19.35 2.94
C PRO A 109 -5.10 -20.36 4.10
N ASP A 110 -4.06 -21.19 4.13
CA ASP A 110 -3.79 -22.12 5.23
C ASP A 110 -2.96 -21.47 6.34
N VAL A 111 -2.02 -20.60 5.94
CA VAL A 111 -1.04 -19.98 6.85
C VAL A 111 -0.88 -18.49 6.57
N TYR A 112 -0.63 -17.71 7.62
CA TYR A 112 -0.33 -16.28 7.51
C TYR A 112 1.14 -16.04 7.85
N ARG A 113 1.89 -15.46 6.92
CA ARG A 113 3.34 -15.26 7.03
C ARG A 113 3.72 -13.79 6.95
N SER A 114 4.85 -13.43 7.58
CA SER A 114 5.49 -12.15 7.28
C SER A 114 6.00 -12.15 5.84
N ALA A 115 6.19 -10.98 5.23
CA ALA A 115 6.69 -10.89 3.85
C ALA A 115 8.01 -11.64 3.63
N ALA A 116 8.89 -11.64 4.65
CA ALA A 116 10.19 -12.31 4.57
C ALA A 116 10.09 -13.84 4.59
N ASP A 117 8.99 -14.38 5.14
CA ASP A 117 8.79 -15.81 5.34
C ASP A 117 7.90 -16.44 4.24
N VAL A 118 7.34 -15.63 3.34
CA VAL A 118 6.52 -16.13 2.22
C VAL A 118 7.39 -16.99 1.30
N VAL A 119 6.98 -18.24 1.09
CA VAL A 119 7.71 -19.19 0.24
C VAL A 119 7.35 -19.00 -1.22
N ASN A 120 6.05 -18.86 -1.51
CA ASN A 120 5.57 -18.65 -2.87
C ASN A 120 4.55 -17.52 -2.97
N TRP A 121 5.01 -16.36 -3.47
CA TRP A 121 4.18 -15.19 -3.73
C TRP A 121 3.05 -15.42 -4.75
N SER A 122 3.14 -16.45 -5.59
CA SER A 122 2.07 -16.77 -6.53
C SER A 122 0.85 -17.39 -5.86
N ARG A 123 0.98 -17.87 -4.62
CA ARG A 123 -0.06 -18.53 -3.82
C ARG A 123 -0.57 -17.66 -2.66
N ILE A 124 -0.46 -16.34 -2.80
CA ILE A 124 -0.99 -15.40 -1.81
C ILE A 124 -2.38 -14.95 -2.24
N ASP A 125 -3.37 -15.33 -1.42
CA ASP A 125 -4.79 -15.08 -1.72
C ASP A 125 -5.45 -14.09 -0.76
N ALA A 126 -4.81 -13.81 0.38
CA ALA A 126 -5.30 -12.82 1.33
C ALA A 126 -4.17 -12.00 1.97
N VAL A 127 -4.54 -10.83 2.49
CA VAL A 127 -3.70 -10.02 3.36
C VAL A 127 -4.44 -9.78 4.67
N ARG A 128 -3.78 -10.03 5.79
CA ARG A 128 -4.27 -9.66 7.12
C ARG A 128 -3.50 -8.46 7.63
N VAL A 129 -4.24 -7.44 8.05
CA VAL A 129 -3.71 -6.23 8.65
C VAL A 129 -4.17 -6.17 10.11
N GLU A 130 -3.23 -5.98 11.01
CA GLU A 130 -3.48 -5.83 12.44
C GLU A 130 -2.95 -4.48 12.93
N PHE A 131 -3.75 -3.80 13.75
CA PHE A 131 -3.38 -2.55 14.41
C PHE A 131 -3.44 -2.73 15.92
N LEU A 132 -2.38 -2.28 16.61
CA LEU A 132 -2.40 -2.09 18.05
C LEU A 132 -2.75 -0.63 18.34
N VAL A 133 -3.91 -0.41 18.96
CA VAL A 133 -4.42 0.93 19.27
C VAL A 133 -4.50 1.10 20.77
N ALA A 134 -3.95 2.19 21.28
CA ALA A 134 -3.98 2.57 22.69
C ALA A 134 -4.86 3.80 22.91
N SER A 135 -5.50 3.88 24.08
CA SER A 135 -6.20 5.09 24.54
C SER A 135 -5.30 6.33 24.45
N ILE A 136 -5.90 7.52 24.34
CA ILE A 136 -5.17 8.81 24.25
C ILE A 136 -4.72 9.29 25.62
N GLU A 137 -5.51 9.05 26.66
CA GLU A 137 -5.12 9.25 28.04
C GLU A 137 -4.37 8.03 28.59
N ASP A 138 -3.44 8.29 29.50
CA ASP A 138 -2.87 7.28 30.40
C ASP A 138 -3.75 7.13 31.65
N ARG A 139 -3.54 6.04 32.41
CA ARG A 139 -4.33 5.68 33.62
C ARG A 139 -5.82 5.47 33.34
N VAL A 140 -6.13 4.94 32.16
CA VAL A 140 -7.47 4.43 31.84
C VAL A 140 -7.75 3.13 32.60
N LEU A 141 -6.70 2.34 32.86
CA LEU A 141 -6.76 1.10 33.63
C LEU A 141 -6.14 1.27 35.03
N SER A 142 -6.62 0.49 35.99
CA SER A 142 -6.04 0.40 37.34
C SER A 142 -4.69 -0.30 37.35
N ASP A 143 -4.49 -1.23 36.41
CA ASP A 143 -3.34 -2.10 36.30
C ASP A 143 -2.76 -2.10 34.89
N ARG A 144 -1.48 -2.46 34.76
CA ARG A 144 -0.81 -2.57 33.46
C ARG A 144 -1.44 -3.72 32.66
N GLN A 145 -1.90 -3.41 31.46
CA GLN A 145 -2.56 -4.40 30.61
C GLN A 145 -1.57 -5.41 30.04
N VAL A 146 -1.97 -6.68 30.01
CA VAL A 146 -1.33 -7.71 29.18
C VAL A 146 -2.11 -7.83 27.87
N TYR A 147 -1.43 -7.74 26.73
CA TYR A 147 -2.04 -7.84 25.40
C TYR A 147 -1.24 -8.79 24.50
N THR A 148 -1.89 -9.30 23.46
CA THR A 148 -1.27 -10.17 22.45
C THR A 148 -1.43 -9.53 21.07
N PHE A 149 -0.34 -9.42 20.32
CA PHE A 149 -0.30 -8.78 19.00
C PHE A 149 0.61 -9.58 18.05
N ARG A 150 0.33 -9.62 16.73
CA ARG A 150 1.09 -10.38 15.72
C ARG A 150 1.19 -11.89 15.96
N SER A 151 0.21 -12.48 16.64
CA SER A 151 0.29 -13.87 17.12
C SER A 151 1.56 -14.17 17.94
N SER A 152 2.14 -13.14 18.58
CA SER A 152 3.32 -13.26 19.43
C SER A 152 2.95 -13.66 20.86
N THR A 153 3.95 -13.82 21.72
CA THR A 153 3.72 -14.08 23.15
C THR A 153 3.05 -12.88 23.84
N PRO A 154 2.18 -13.10 24.83
CA PRO A 154 1.58 -12.03 25.60
C PRO A 154 2.63 -11.06 26.17
N THR A 155 2.40 -9.77 26.00
CA THR A 155 3.30 -8.69 26.42
C THR A 155 2.60 -7.82 27.45
N THR A 156 3.30 -7.49 28.54
CA THR A 156 2.82 -6.55 29.56
C THR A 156 3.17 -5.12 29.18
N ALA A 157 2.16 -4.24 29.12
CA ALA A 157 2.34 -2.82 28.89
C ALA A 157 3.19 -2.16 29.99
N THR A 158 3.91 -1.10 29.62
CA THR A 158 4.71 -0.29 30.55
C THR A 158 3.92 0.84 31.22
N ASP A 159 2.72 1.13 30.72
CA ASP A 159 1.81 2.18 31.16
C ASP A 159 0.42 1.62 31.53
N TYR A 160 -0.53 2.51 31.83
CA TYR A 160 -1.89 2.16 32.27
C TYR A 160 -2.95 2.49 31.20
N ARG A 161 -2.56 2.43 29.93
CA ARG A 161 -3.45 2.67 28.80
C ARG A 161 -4.22 1.41 28.45
N LEU A 162 -5.47 1.59 28.05
CA LEU A 162 -6.23 0.53 27.40
C LEU A 162 -5.71 0.36 25.97
N ARG A 163 -5.35 -0.86 25.61
CA ARG A 163 -4.93 -1.31 24.29
C ARG A 163 -5.92 -2.31 23.74
N GLN A 164 -6.21 -2.16 22.46
CA GLN A 164 -7.03 -3.08 21.71
C GLN A 164 -6.35 -3.40 20.38
N VAL A 165 -6.39 -4.68 20.00
CA VAL A 165 -5.93 -5.13 18.71
C VAL A 165 -7.12 -5.22 17.77
N PHE A 166 -7.05 -4.49 16.67
CA PHE A 166 -8.00 -4.58 15.57
C PHE A 166 -7.37 -5.40 14.45
N SER A 167 -8.13 -6.32 13.87
CA SER A 167 -7.66 -7.17 12.78
C SER A 167 -8.68 -7.18 11.66
N THR A 168 -8.19 -7.07 10.43
CA THR A 168 -9.00 -7.24 9.23
C THR A 168 -8.26 -8.13 8.25
N THR A 169 -9.00 -8.98 7.54
CA THR A 169 -8.47 -9.85 6.50
C THR A 169 -9.18 -9.55 5.19
N VAL A 170 -8.41 -9.30 4.14
CA VAL A 170 -8.91 -8.92 2.82
C VAL A 170 -8.42 -9.96 1.81
N GLY A 171 -9.34 -10.57 1.08
CA GLY A 171 -9.02 -11.46 -0.04
C GLY A 171 -8.60 -10.67 -1.29
N ILE A 172 -7.60 -11.16 -2.01
CA ILE A 172 -7.07 -10.55 -3.22
C ILE A 172 -7.91 -11.02 -4.41
N ARG A 173 -8.84 -10.18 -4.88
CA ARG A 173 -9.77 -10.55 -5.96
C ARG A 173 -9.09 -10.96 -7.27
N SER A 174 -7.89 -10.45 -7.59
CA SER A 174 -7.17 -10.86 -8.79
C SER A 174 -6.56 -12.27 -8.70
N ARG A 175 -6.65 -12.92 -7.53
CA ARG A 175 -6.12 -14.26 -7.25
C ARG A 175 -7.20 -15.30 -6.99
N LEU A 176 -8.42 -14.88 -6.63
CA LEU A 176 -9.53 -15.77 -6.26
C LEU A 176 -10.29 -16.39 -7.47
N PHE A 177 -9.61 -16.67 -8.58
CA PHE A 177 -10.23 -17.20 -9.80
C PHE A 177 -9.37 -18.25 -10.51
#